data_AF-A0A924BZG1-F1
#
_entry.id   AF-A0A924BZG1-F1
#
_cell.length_a   1.000
_cell.length_b   1.000
_cell.length_c   1.000
_cell.angle_alpha   90.00
_cell.angle_beta   90.00
_cell.angle_gamma   90.00
#
_symmetry.space_group_name_H-M   'P 1'
#
loop_
_entity.id
_entity.type
_entity.pdbx_description
1 polymer ?
#
loop_
_entity_poly.entity_id
_entity_poly.type
_entity_poly.pdbx_seq_one_letter_code
_entity_poly.pdbx_strand_id
1 'polypeptide(L)'
;MNDPSACYNYSKDSNNVMMHISIVDNMVKGDLLIEYYQKDKNKGKIIGEMKGDTLYAEYTFNSEGLNSVREVAFLKKGNEFNEGFGDVEEKSGKMVFKNKATIKFENSMPLTKIKCTTIEH
;
A
#
# COMPACT_ATOMS: atom_id res chain seq x y z
N MET A 1 -19.54 -3.69 16.26
CA MET A 1 -18.21 -3.06 16.33
C MET A 1 -17.81 -2.81 14.90
N ASN A 2 -17.94 -1.56 14.45
CA ASN A 2 -17.63 -1.19 13.07
C ASN A 2 -16.15 -0.82 13.05
N ASP A 3 -15.27 -1.76 12.72
CA ASP A 3 -13.94 -1.36 12.27
C ASP A 3 -14.13 -0.51 11.01
N PRO A 4 -13.73 0.78 11.00
CA PRO A 4 -13.96 1.64 9.86
C PRO A 4 -12.99 1.23 8.75
N SER A 5 -13.40 0.25 7.93
CA SER A 5 -12.67 -0.09 6.73
C SER A 5 -12.81 1.02 5.69
N ALA A 6 -11.74 1.28 4.98
CA ALA A 6 -11.66 2.29 3.94
C ALA A 6 -11.02 1.70 2.69
N CYS A 7 -11.58 2.05 1.54
CA CYS A 7 -11.12 1.60 0.25
C CYS A 7 -10.57 2.79 -0.52
N TYR A 8 -9.44 2.57 -1.18
CA TYR A 8 -8.77 3.56 -2.02
C TYR A 8 -8.43 2.92 -3.36
N ASN A 9 -8.52 3.71 -4.42
CA ASN A 9 -8.23 3.25 -5.77
C ASN A 9 -7.48 4.32 -6.57
N TYR A 10 -6.57 3.84 -7.42
CA TYR A 10 -6.02 4.56 -8.54
C TYR A 10 -6.13 3.66 -9.78
N SER A 11 -6.81 4.14 -10.81
CA SER A 11 -6.93 3.43 -12.08
C SER A 11 -6.77 4.40 -13.24
N LYS A 12 -5.59 4.40 -13.86
CA LYS A 12 -5.22 5.27 -14.98
C LYS A 12 -3.97 4.77 -15.70
N ASP A 13 -3.85 5.02 -17.00
CA ASP A 13 -2.67 4.71 -17.82
C ASP A 13 -2.24 3.24 -17.71
N SER A 14 -3.22 2.33 -17.71
CA SER A 14 -3.05 0.88 -17.52
C SER A 14 -2.44 0.46 -16.18
N ASN A 15 -2.38 1.37 -15.21
CA ASN A 15 -2.05 1.07 -13.83
C ASN A 15 -3.35 0.97 -13.03
N ASN A 16 -3.42 -0.02 -12.14
CA ASN A 16 -4.53 -0.24 -11.24
C ASN A 16 -3.98 -0.59 -9.85
N VAL A 17 -4.30 0.23 -8.85
CA VAL A 17 -3.87 0.03 -7.48
C VAL A 17 -5.07 0.17 -6.57
N MET A 18 -5.39 -0.89 -5.84
CA MET A 18 -6.49 -0.91 -4.88
C MET A 18 -5.99 -1.23 -3.49
N MET A 19 -6.37 -0.41 -2.52
CA MET A 19 -6.02 -0.59 -1.11
C MET A 19 -7.29 -0.64 -0.28
N HIS A 20 -7.49 -1.73 0.46
CA HIS A 20 -8.57 -1.88 1.42
C HIS A 20 -7.98 -2.07 2.80
N ILE A 21 -8.13 -1.09 3.68
CA ILE A 21 -7.49 -1.06 5.00
C ILE A 21 -8.49 -0.74 6.11
N SER A 22 -8.22 -1.28 7.30
CA SER A 22 -8.82 -0.87 8.57
C SER A 22 -7.74 -0.26 9.45
N ILE A 23 -8.09 0.83 10.15
CA ILE A 23 -7.17 1.53 11.06
C ILE A 23 -7.76 1.49 12.47
N VAL A 24 -7.05 0.86 13.41
CA VAL A 24 -7.42 0.77 14.83
C VAL A 24 -6.19 1.11 15.65
N ASP A 25 -6.28 2.14 16.51
CA ASP A 25 -5.16 2.61 17.35
C ASP A 25 -3.85 2.81 16.55
N ASN A 26 -3.96 3.47 15.39
CA ASN A 26 -2.89 3.67 14.40
C ASN A 26 -2.35 2.42 13.71
N MET A 27 -2.72 1.22 14.15
CA MET A 27 -2.39 -0.01 13.44
C MET A 27 -3.24 -0.13 12.19
N VAL A 28 -2.58 -0.40 11.07
CA VAL A 28 -3.21 -0.61 9.77
C VAL A 28 -3.13 -2.07 9.40
N LYS A 29 -4.25 -2.65 9.00
CA LYS A 29 -4.34 -4.00 8.43
C LYS A 29 -5.25 -3.98 7.23
N GLY A 30 -4.92 -4.74 6.21
CA GLY A 30 -5.73 -4.78 5.00
C GLY A 30 -5.16 -5.62 3.89
N ASP A 31 -5.68 -5.39 2.70
CA ASP A 31 -5.23 -5.98 1.46
C ASP A 31 -4.81 -4.86 0.48
N LEU A 32 -3.77 -5.14 -0.30
CA LEU A 32 -3.23 -4.25 -1.31
C LEU A 32 -3.10 -5.03 -2.62
N LEU A 33 -3.59 -4.42 -3.70
CA LEU A 33 -3.43 -4.88 -5.07
C LEU A 33 -2.65 -3.83 -5.83
N ILE A 34 -1.60 -4.25 -6.53
CA ILE A 34 -0.79 -3.42 -7.40
C ILE A 34 -0.70 -4.12 -8.76
N GLU A 35 -1.21 -3.45 -9.78
CA GLU A 35 -1.15 -3.84 -11.19
C GLU A 35 -0.53 -2.68 -11.97
N TYR A 36 0.79 -2.66 -12.09
CA TYR A 36 1.47 -1.65 -12.92
C TYR A 36 1.54 -2.11 -14.37
N TYR A 37 1.49 -1.15 -15.31
CA TYR A 37 1.62 -1.45 -16.73
C TYR A 37 2.91 -2.23 -17.01
N GLN A 38 2.80 -3.37 -17.70
CA GLN A 38 3.90 -4.29 -18.03
C GLN A 38 4.64 -4.92 -16.83
N LYS A 39 4.07 -4.85 -15.62
CA LYS A 39 4.58 -5.55 -14.45
C LYS A 39 3.62 -6.66 -14.03
N ASP A 40 4.13 -7.60 -13.26
CA ASP A 40 3.31 -8.64 -12.66
C ASP A 40 2.30 -8.04 -11.68
N LYS A 41 1.08 -8.58 -11.74
CA LYS A 41 0.02 -8.29 -10.79
C LYS A 41 0.42 -8.86 -9.42
N ASN A 42 0.58 -7.96 -8.45
CA ASN A 42 0.86 -8.34 -7.07
C ASN A 42 -0.37 -8.10 -6.22
N LYS A 43 -0.88 -9.15 -5.57
CA LYS A 43 -1.93 -9.05 -4.56
C LYS A 43 -1.42 -9.61 -3.25
N GLY A 44 -1.67 -8.90 -2.16
CA GLY A 44 -1.14 -9.29 -0.86
C GLY A 44 -1.81 -8.58 0.31
N LYS A 45 -1.26 -8.85 1.50
CA LYS A 45 -1.68 -8.23 2.75
C LYS A 45 -0.78 -7.08 3.10
N ILE A 46 -1.37 -6.01 3.60
CA ILE A 46 -0.65 -4.85 4.12
C ILE A 46 -0.87 -4.77 5.64
N ILE A 47 0.22 -4.73 6.40
CA ILE A 47 0.19 -4.58 7.86
C ILE A 47 1.21 -3.51 8.24
N GLY A 48 0.79 -2.51 8.98
CA GLY A 48 1.65 -1.38 9.31
C GLY A 48 1.10 -0.49 10.39
N GLU A 49 1.65 0.71 10.47
CA GLU A 49 1.27 1.73 11.43
C GLU A 49 1.25 3.12 10.79
N MET A 50 0.29 3.94 11.20
CA MET A 50 0.26 5.37 10.92
C MET A 50 1.20 6.10 11.88
N LYS A 51 2.19 6.82 11.34
CA LYS A 51 3.03 7.78 12.05
C LYS A 51 2.74 9.18 11.55
N GLY A 52 1.92 9.91 12.30
CA GLY A 52 1.40 11.20 11.86
C GLY A 52 0.52 11.02 10.62
N ASP A 53 0.92 11.63 9.51
CA ASP A 53 0.27 11.52 8.20
C ASP A 53 0.80 10.37 7.34
N THR A 54 1.83 9.65 7.77
CA THR A 54 2.50 8.64 6.94
C THR A 54 2.22 7.22 7.45
N LEU A 55 1.69 6.37 6.58
CA LEU A 55 1.63 4.93 6.79
C LEU A 55 2.97 4.30 6.45
N TYR A 56 3.57 3.56 7.39
CA TYR A 56 4.67 2.64 7.11
C TYR A 56 4.17 1.21 7.30
N ALA A 57 4.30 0.38 6.28
CA ALA A 57 3.73 -0.97 6.30
C ALA A 57 4.62 -2.01 5.62
N GLU A 58 4.47 -3.25 6.06
CA GLU A 58 4.94 -4.42 5.34
C GLU A 58 3.82 -4.90 4.40
N TYR A 59 4.16 -5.03 3.12
CA TYR A 59 3.33 -5.61 2.09
C TYR A 59 3.84 -7.01 1.75
N THR A 60 3.04 -8.01 2.11
CA THR A 60 3.33 -9.43 1.86
C THR A 60 2.49 -9.91 0.70
N PHE A 61 3.13 -10.22 -0.43
CA PHE A 61 2.48 -10.66 -1.66
C PHE A 61 3.06 -11.98 -2.15
N ASN A 62 2.25 -12.74 -2.89
CA ASN A 62 2.71 -13.96 -3.51
C ASN A 62 3.10 -13.68 -4.97
N SER A 63 4.32 -14.04 -5.35
CA SER A 63 4.80 -14.01 -6.72
C SER A 63 5.29 -15.41 -7.07
N GLU A 64 4.67 -16.04 -8.06
CA GLU A 64 5.08 -17.36 -8.58
C GLU A 64 5.21 -18.46 -7.50
N GLY A 65 4.36 -18.42 -6.47
CA GLY A 65 4.37 -19.39 -5.38
C GLY A 65 5.31 -19.04 -4.22
N LEU A 66 6.12 -17.99 -4.34
CA LEU A 66 6.98 -17.47 -3.27
C LEU A 66 6.32 -16.27 -2.59
N ASN A 67 6.35 -16.25 -1.25
CA ASN A 67 5.92 -15.08 -0.49
C ASN A 67 7.08 -14.09 -0.39
N SER A 68 6.88 -12.89 -0.93
CA SER A 68 7.81 -11.77 -0.82
C SER A 68 7.24 -10.71 0.11
N VAL A 69 8.11 -10.10 0.91
CA VAL A 69 7.74 -9.00 1.80
C VAL A 69 8.50 -7.75 1.38
N ARG A 70 7.76 -6.67 1.13
CA ARG A 70 8.31 -5.36 0.79
C ARG A 70 7.78 -4.32 1.78
N GLU A 71 8.67 -3.47 2.29
CA GLU A 71 8.28 -2.27 3.02
C GLU A 71 7.74 -1.22 2.03
N VAL A 72 6.57 -0.68 2.36
CA VAL A 72 5.88 0.36 1.59
C VAL A 72 5.57 1.52 2.53
N ALA A 73 5.57 2.73 1.98
CA ALA A 73 5.20 3.93 2.69
C ALA A 73 4.12 4.67 1.90
N PHE A 74 3.09 5.16 2.59
CA PHE A 74 2.05 5.97 1.96
C PHE A 74 1.81 7.25 2.76
N LEU A 75 1.91 8.40 2.10
CA LEU A 75 1.58 9.68 2.72
C LEU A 75 0.08 9.98 2.55
N LYS A 76 -0.62 10.14 3.67
CA LYS A 76 -2.04 10.49 3.70
C LYS A 76 -2.21 11.99 3.54
N LYS A 77 -2.90 12.42 2.49
CA LYS A 77 -3.28 13.82 2.25
C LYS A 77 -4.79 13.91 2.10
N GLY A 78 -5.48 14.36 3.15
CA GLY A 78 -6.94 14.39 3.20
C GLY A 78 -7.55 13.00 3.01
N ASN A 79 -8.18 12.78 1.86
CA ASN A 79 -8.80 11.51 1.47
C ASN A 79 -7.95 10.70 0.47
N GLU A 80 -6.67 11.03 0.33
CA GLU A 80 -5.77 10.37 -0.61
C GLU A 80 -4.58 9.75 0.11
N PHE A 81 -4.03 8.68 -0.48
CA PHE A 81 -2.73 8.12 -0.13
C PHE A 81 -1.79 8.19 -1.33
N ASN A 82 -0.56 8.65 -1.11
CA ASN A 82 0.47 8.71 -2.14
C ASN A 82 1.60 7.74 -1.79
N GLU A 83 1.94 6.82 -2.69
CA GLU A 83 3.07 5.90 -2.48
C GLU A 83 4.38 6.68 -2.41
N GLY A 84 5.19 6.34 -1.42
CA GLY A 84 6.54 6.84 -1.24
C GLY A 84 7.57 5.91 -1.88
N PHE A 85 8.51 6.49 -2.62
CA PHE A 85 9.61 5.77 -3.25
C PHE A 85 10.95 6.22 -2.69
N GLY A 86 11.87 5.28 -2.54
CA GLY A 86 13.21 5.53 -2.02
C GLY A 86 14.09 4.30 -2.20
N ASP A 87 15.37 4.45 -1.88
CA ASP A 87 16.31 3.34 -1.96
C ASP A 87 15.94 2.23 -0.97
N VAL A 88 15.92 1.00 -1.47
CA VAL A 88 15.64 -0.20 -0.68
C VAL A 88 16.86 -1.11 -0.61
N GLU A 89 16.91 -1.94 0.41
CA GLU A 89 17.89 -3.01 0.60
C GLU A 89 17.20 -4.28 1.06
N GLU A 90 17.81 -5.43 0.78
CA GLU A 90 17.36 -6.68 1.36
C GLU A 90 17.88 -6.79 2.81
N LYS A 91 16.97 -7.01 3.76
CA LYS A 91 17.28 -7.36 5.14
C LYS A 91 16.43 -8.54 5.57
N SER A 92 17.07 -9.64 5.95
CA SER A 92 16.40 -10.84 6.47
C SER A 92 15.29 -11.36 5.54
N GLY A 93 15.53 -11.37 4.22
CA GLY A 93 14.56 -11.82 3.21
C GLY A 93 13.40 -10.86 2.94
N LYS A 94 13.49 -9.60 3.42
CA LYS A 94 12.52 -8.53 3.17
C LYS A 94 13.20 -7.38 2.42
N MET A 95 12.50 -6.78 1.47
CA MET A 95 12.96 -5.54 0.83
C MET A 95 12.50 -4.36 1.68
N VAL A 96 13.41 -3.63 2.33
CA VAL A 96 13.09 -2.53 3.26
C VAL A 96 13.75 -1.22 2.84
N PHE A 97 13.24 -0.07 3.26
CA PHE A 97 13.86 1.21 2.94
C PHE A 97 15.22 1.36 3.66
N LYS A 98 16.27 1.74 2.92
CA LYS A 98 17.59 2.06 3.51
C LYS A 98 17.50 3.23 4.48
N ASN A 99 16.73 4.25 4.10
CA ASN A 99 16.50 5.44 4.90
C ASN A 99 15.07 5.96 4.69
N LYS A 100 14.25 5.91 5.74
CA LYS A 100 12.86 6.39 5.69
C LYS A 100 12.77 7.91 5.51
N ALA A 101 13.79 8.66 5.92
CA ALA A 101 13.81 10.12 5.78
C ALA A 101 14.07 10.58 4.33
N THR A 102 14.55 9.69 3.44
CA THR A 102 14.79 10.01 2.03
C THR A 102 13.65 9.54 1.12
N ILE A 103 12.56 9.03 1.69
CA ILE A 103 11.38 8.63 0.93
C ILE A 103 10.75 9.87 0.30
N LYS A 104 10.49 9.78 -1.00
CA LYS A 104 9.82 10.83 -1.79
C LYS A 104 8.40 10.39 -2.10
N PHE A 105 7.44 11.22 -1.71
CA PHE A 105 6.03 11.01 -1.98
C PHE A 105 5.64 11.78 -3.23
N GLU A 106 5.79 11.12 -4.38
CA GLU A 106 5.39 11.69 -5.66
C GLU A 106 3.87 11.57 -5.82
N ASN A 107 3.19 12.66 -6.18
CA ASN A 107 1.73 12.69 -6.37
C ASN A 107 1.32 12.21 -7.77
N SER A 108 2.04 11.23 -8.33
CA SER A 108 1.83 10.72 -9.69
C SER A 108 0.71 9.69 -9.77
N MET A 109 0.51 8.92 -8.69
CA MET A 109 -0.52 7.88 -8.60
C MET A 109 -1.30 7.99 -7.27
N PRO A 110 -2.05 9.08 -7.05
CA PRO A 110 -2.79 9.28 -5.81
C PRO A 110 -3.91 8.24 -5.68
N LEU A 111 -3.88 7.44 -4.61
CA LEU A 111 -4.95 6.53 -4.22
C LEU A 111 -6.07 7.32 -3.58
N THR A 112 -7.17 7.52 -4.31
CA THR A 112 -8.31 8.31 -3.85
C THR A 112 -9.30 7.45 -3.09
N LYS A 113 -9.87 7.97 -2.00
CA LYS A 113 -10.89 7.26 -1.22
C LYS A 113 -12.12 7.00 -2.08
N ILE A 114 -12.54 5.75 -2.12
CA ILE A 114 -13.77 5.29 -2.78
C ILE A 114 -14.69 4.63 -1.77
N LYS A 115 -15.96 4.44 -2.14
CA LYS A 115 -16.87 3.59 -1.38
C LYS A 115 -16.37 2.14 -1.50
N CYS A 116 -16.19 1.46 -0.36
CA CYS A 116 -15.95 0.03 -0.37
C CYS A 116 -17.18 -0.67 -0.97
N THR A 117 -17.05 -1.15 -2.19
CA THR A 117 -18.00 -2.09 -2.78
C THR A 117 -17.51 -3.49 -2.45
N THR A 118 -18.39 -4.34 -1.94
CA THR A 118 -18.18 -5.78 -2.01
C THR A 118 -17.88 -6.09 -3.47
N ILE A 119 -16.72 -6.65 -3.80
CA ILE A 119 -16.48 -7.18 -5.14
C ILE A 119 -17.50 -8.31 -5.28
N GLU A 120 -18.65 -8.04 -5.89
CA GLU A 120 -19.58 -9.10 -6.27
C GLU A 120 -18.89 -9.94 -7.35
N HIS A 121 -19.05 -11.26 -7.18
CA HIS A 121 -18.35 -12.34 -7.88
C HIS A 121 -18.46 -12.27 -9.40
#